data_AF-A0A671UFH7-F1
#
_entry.id   AF-A0A671UFH7-F1
#
_cell.length_a   1.000
_cell.length_b   1.000
_cell.length_c   1.000
_cell.angle_alpha   90.00
_cell.angle_beta   90.00
_cell.angle_gamma   90.00
#
_symmetry.space_group_name_H-M   'P 1'
#
loop_
_entity.id
_entity.type
_entity.pdbx_description
1 polymer ?
#
loop_
_entity_poly.entity_id
_entity_poly.type
_entity_poly.pdbx_seq_one_letter_code
_entity_poly.pdbx_strand_id
1 'polypeptide(L)'
;MPGKPGDRFKPGDLVFAKMKGFPHWPARKRVPVYFFGTHQIGHLPPENIVPYFGNKMKYGSGVRIKGFAEGMWEIQNTKHLRYTADVHSGLKESK
;
A
#
# COMPACT_ATOMS: atom_id res chain seq x y z
N MET A 1 26.18 4.12 11.96
CA MET A 1 25.94 3.93 10.51
C MET A 1 24.73 4.77 10.11
N PRO A 2 24.82 5.65 9.09
CA PRO A 2 23.68 6.51 8.72
C PRO A 2 22.56 5.65 8.14
N GLY A 3 21.42 5.59 8.83
CA GLY A 3 20.26 4.78 8.45
C GLY A 3 19.78 5.11 7.04
N LYS A 4 19.41 4.06 6.29
CA LYS A 4 18.90 4.15 4.91
C LYS A 4 17.76 5.18 4.83
N PRO A 5 17.72 6.04 3.78
CA PRO A 5 16.72 7.10 3.64
C PRO A 5 15.27 6.63 3.44
N GLY A 6 15.00 5.32 3.37
CA GLY A 6 13.66 4.75 3.17
C GLY A 6 12.72 4.91 4.38
N ASP A 7 13.26 4.96 5.59
CA ASP A 7 12.47 4.92 6.84
C ASP A 7 12.06 6.30 7.36
N ARG A 8 12.52 7.39 6.72
CA ARG A 8 12.34 8.74 7.26
C ARG A 8 11.03 9.44 6.91
N PHE A 9 10.36 9.01 5.85
CA PHE A 9 9.15 9.68 5.37
C PHE A 9 7.94 8.77 5.51
N LYS A 10 6.84 9.29 6.03
CA LYS A 10 5.58 8.59 6.16
C LYS A 10 4.68 8.93 4.98
N PRO A 11 3.76 8.04 4.60
CA PRO A 11 2.74 8.42 3.63
C PRO A 11 1.97 9.65 4.10
N GLY A 12 1.72 10.59 3.19
CA GLY A 12 1.14 11.89 3.49
C GLY A 12 2.17 13.02 3.64
N ASP A 13 3.45 12.71 3.87
CA ASP A 13 4.48 13.73 4.05
C ASP A 13 4.65 14.60 2.79
N LEU A 14 4.79 15.90 3.00
CA LEU A 14 5.24 16.84 1.97
C LEU A 14 6.74 16.66 1.76
N VAL A 15 7.12 16.42 0.51
CA VAL A 15 8.50 16.09 0.12
C VAL A 15 8.87 16.86 -1.12
N PHE A 16 10.17 16.99 -1.40
CA PHE A 16 10.65 17.34 -2.73
C PHE A 16 11.06 16.07 -3.46
N ALA A 17 10.41 15.78 -4.60
CA ALA A 17 10.76 14.67 -5.47
C ALA A 17 11.86 15.10 -6.47
N LYS A 18 12.76 14.19 -6.81
CA LYS A 18 13.85 14.44 -7.76
C LYS A 18 13.81 13.39 -8.87
N MET A 19 13.71 13.87 -10.11
CA MET A 19 13.86 13.05 -11.32
C MET A 19 15.08 13.54 -12.12
N LYS A 20 15.69 12.66 -12.92
CA LYS A 20 16.81 13.01 -13.80
C LYS A 20 16.35 14.08 -14.80
N GLY A 21 17.09 15.17 -14.93
CA GLY A 21 16.77 16.27 -15.86
C GLY A 21 15.79 17.33 -15.34
N PHE A 22 15.21 17.18 -14.15
CA PHE A 22 14.29 18.17 -13.54
C PHE A 22 14.83 18.68 -12.21
N PRO A 23 14.53 19.93 -11.78
CA PRO A 23 14.85 20.40 -10.43
C PRO A 23 14.09 19.58 -9.37
N HIS A 24 14.40 19.82 -8.09
CA HIS A 24 13.59 19.29 -7.00
C HIS A 24 12.17 19.86 -7.10
N TRP A 25 11.16 19.00 -7.09
CA TRP A 25 9.77 19.38 -7.31
C TRP A 25 8.90 19.10 -6.07
N PRO A 26 8.06 20.04 -5.60
CA PRO A 26 7.21 19.82 -4.43
C PRO A 26 6.19 18.71 -4.72
N ALA A 27 6.10 17.75 -3.83
CA ALA A 27 5.30 16.53 -3.98
C ALA A 27 4.77 16.05 -2.62
N ARG A 28 3.90 15.04 -2.65
CA ARG A 28 3.37 14.38 -1.46
C ARG A 28 3.62 12.88 -1.55
N LYS A 29 4.17 12.27 -0.50
CA LYS A 29 4.40 10.82 -0.44
C LYS A 29 3.06 10.08 -0.41
N ARG A 30 2.81 9.15 -1.33
CA ARG A 30 1.61 8.30 -1.33
C ARG A 30 1.87 6.98 -0.61
N VAL A 31 0.83 6.41 0.03
CA VAL A 31 0.91 5.03 0.56
C VAL A 31 0.72 4.07 -0.63
N PRO A 32 1.55 3.04 -0.79
CA PRO A 32 1.15 1.89 -1.60
C PRO A 32 -0.05 1.17 -0.96
N VAL A 33 -1.01 0.75 -1.78
CA VAL A 33 -2.18 -0.04 -1.42
C VAL A 33 -1.89 -1.50 -1.77
N TYR A 34 -2.10 -2.37 -0.80
CA TYR A 34 -2.10 -3.82 -0.98
C TYR A 34 -3.51 -4.31 -1.30
N PHE A 35 -3.67 -5.06 -2.38
CA PHE A 35 -4.95 -5.62 -2.81
C PHE A 35 -5.05 -7.08 -2.34
N PHE A 36 -5.92 -7.32 -1.35
CA PHE A 36 -6.22 -8.67 -0.88
C PHE A 36 -6.77 -9.56 -2.02
N GLY A 37 -6.48 -10.85 -1.95
CA GLY A 37 -6.86 -11.87 -2.93
C GLY A 37 -6.00 -11.92 -4.21
N THR A 38 -5.45 -10.79 -4.67
CA THR A 38 -4.46 -10.79 -5.77
C THR A 38 -3.03 -10.58 -5.29
N HIS A 39 -2.86 -10.11 -4.05
CA HIS A 39 -1.60 -9.81 -3.37
C HIS A 39 -0.72 -8.80 -4.14
N GLN A 40 -1.35 -7.99 -5.00
CA GLN A 40 -0.68 -6.94 -5.75
C GLN A 40 -0.51 -5.68 -4.89
N ILE A 41 0.51 -4.90 -5.22
CA ILE A 41 0.77 -3.59 -4.59
C ILE A 41 0.68 -2.51 -5.68
N GLY A 42 -0.13 -1.48 -5.44
CA GLY A 42 -0.32 -0.35 -6.36
C GLY A 42 -0.34 0.99 -5.64
N HIS A 43 -0.21 2.10 -6.38
CA HIS A 43 -0.33 3.44 -5.80
C HIS A 43 -1.68 4.04 -6.21
N LEU A 44 -2.55 4.28 -5.23
CA LEU A 44 -3.83 4.93 -5.48
C LEU A 44 -3.83 6.39 -5.01
N PRO A 45 -4.62 7.25 -5.67
CA PRO A 45 -5.00 8.54 -5.11
C PRO A 45 -5.79 8.40 -3.81
N PRO A 46 -5.58 9.29 -2.81
CA PRO A 46 -6.42 9.33 -1.62
C PRO A 46 -7.92 9.39 -1.91
N GLU A 47 -8.32 10.11 -2.96
CA GLU A 47 -9.70 10.25 -3.41
C GLU A 47 -10.34 8.94 -3.91
N ASN A 48 -9.53 7.93 -4.28
CA ASN A 48 -10.00 6.61 -4.72
C ASN A 48 -9.96 5.57 -3.59
N ILE A 49 -9.70 5.98 -2.35
CA ILE A 49 -9.62 5.09 -1.19
C ILE A 49 -10.75 5.43 -0.24
N VAL A 50 -11.57 4.43 0.09
CA VAL A 50 -12.66 4.57 1.06
C VAL A 50 -12.44 3.62 2.26
N PRO A 51 -12.87 3.99 3.48
CA PRO A 51 -12.77 3.10 4.63
C PRO A 51 -13.53 1.78 4.39
N TYR A 52 -12.92 0.64 4.72
CA TYR A 52 -13.59 -0.66 4.63
C TYR A 52 -14.84 -0.72 5.54
N PHE A 53 -14.66 -0.33 6.81
CA PHE A 53 -15.76 -0.21 7.76
C PHE A 53 -16.71 0.91 7.32
N GLY A 54 -18.01 0.63 7.33
CA GLY A 54 -19.06 1.52 6.79
C GLY A 54 -19.36 1.32 5.31
N ASN A 55 -18.43 0.80 4.51
CA ASN A 55 -18.65 0.57 3.08
C ASN A 55 -18.77 -0.91 2.68
N LYS A 56 -18.51 -1.86 3.60
CA LYS A 56 -18.56 -3.32 3.34
C LYS A 56 -19.87 -3.78 2.68
N MET A 57 -21.03 -3.30 3.13
CA MET A 57 -22.32 -3.73 2.55
C MET A 57 -22.51 -3.26 1.11
N LYS A 58 -21.94 -2.11 0.76
CA LYS A 58 -22.05 -1.51 -0.57
C LYS A 58 -21.08 -2.14 -1.57
N TYR A 59 -19.84 -2.40 -1.15
CA TYR A 59 -18.78 -2.85 -2.06
C TYR A 59 -18.33 -4.29 -1.84
N GLY A 60 -18.87 -5.01 -0.84
CA GLY A 60 -18.37 -6.33 -0.43
C GLY A 60 -18.99 -7.53 -1.15
N SER A 61 -19.88 -7.32 -2.13
CA SER A 61 -20.59 -8.39 -2.84
C SER A 61 -20.85 -8.00 -4.31
N GLY A 62 -21.31 -8.95 -5.12
CA GLY A 62 -21.70 -8.71 -6.52
C GLY A 62 -20.54 -8.65 -7.53
N VAL A 63 -19.29 -8.77 -7.09
CA VAL A 63 -18.10 -8.78 -7.96
C VAL A 63 -17.68 -10.21 -8.28
N ARG A 64 -17.60 -10.55 -9.58
CA ARG A 64 -17.25 -11.89 -10.10
C ARG A 64 -15.79 -12.02 -10.56
N ILE A 65 -14.96 -11.01 -10.29
CA ILE A 65 -13.54 -11.00 -10.68
C ILE A 65 -12.77 -12.02 -9.82
N LYS A 66 -11.86 -12.78 -10.44
CA LYS A 66 -11.00 -13.75 -9.74
C LYS A 66 -10.22 -13.06 -8.62
N GLY A 67 -10.17 -13.69 -7.46
CA GLY A 67 -9.49 -13.16 -6.27
C GLY A 67 -10.35 -12.23 -5.41
N PHE A 68 -11.50 -11.74 -5.89
CA PHE A 68 -12.31 -10.81 -5.10
C PHE A 68 -12.89 -11.46 -3.83
N ALA A 69 -13.51 -12.64 -3.96
CA ALA A 69 -14.10 -13.35 -2.81
C ALA A 69 -13.03 -13.77 -1.79
N GLU A 70 -11.87 -14.22 -2.27
CA GLU A 70 -10.69 -14.52 -1.45
C GLU A 70 -10.21 -13.28 -0.72
N GLY A 71 -10.07 -12.14 -1.42
CA GLY A 71 -9.64 -10.90 -0.80
C GLY A 71 -10.61 -10.38 0.26
N MET A 72 -11.91 -10.55 0.04
CA MET A 72 -12.94 -10.26 1.04
C MET A 72 -12.83 -11.18 2.26
N TRP A 73 -12.45 -12.44 2.09
CA TRP A 73 -12.19 -13.34 3.21
C TRP A 73 -10.92 -12.96 3.96
N GLU A 74 -9.82 -12.68 3.25
CA GLU A 74 -8.53 -12.30 3.85
C GLU A 74 -8.64 -11.05 4.72
N ILE A 75 -9.27 -9.98 4.23
CA ILE A 75 -9.40 -8.72 5.00
C ILE A 75 -10.21 -8.90 6.29
N GLN A 76 -11.10 -9.90 6.36
CA GLN A 76 -11.90 -10.21 7.55
C GLN A 76 -11.17 -11.10 8.55
N ASN A 77 -10.29 -11.98 8.08
CA ASN A 77 -9.68 -13.04 8.89
C ASN A 77 -8.20 -12.78 9.22
N THR A 78 -7.55 -11.84 8.53
CA THR A 78 -6.17 -11.47 8.81
C THR A 78 -6.11 -10.64 10.10
N LYS A 79 -5.68 -11.27 11.21
CA LYS A 79 -5.20 -10.53 12.39
C LYS A 79 -4.00 -9.73 11.93
N HIS A 80 -4.11 -8.40 11.89
CA HIS A 80 -3.15 -7.50 11.26
C HIS A 80 -1.69 -7.85 11.60
N LEU A 81 -0.98 -8.56 10.71
CA LEU A 81 0.47 -8.54 10.72
C LEU A 81 0.88 -7.10 10.40
N ARG A 82 1.74 -6.51 11.23
CA ARG A 82 2.34 -5.21 11.01
C ARG A 82 3.16 -5.25 9.72
N TYR A 83 2.51 -5.03 8.58
CA TYR A 83 3.07 -5.12 7.23
C TYR A 83 4.22 -4.12 6.97
N THR A 84 4.53 -3.26 7.93
CA THR A 84 5.70 -2.38 7.88
C THR A 84 7.01 -3.06 8.31
N ALA A 85 6.98 -4.26 8.90
CA ALA A 85 8.20 -4.96 9.35
C ALA A 85 8.76 -5.95 8.31
N ASP A 86 7.90 -6.72 7.64
CA ASP A 86 8.37 -7.90 6.89
C ASP A 86 8.72 -7.63 5.42
N VAL A 87 8.13 -6.60 4.80
CA VAL A 87 8.44 -6.24 3.40
C VAL A 87 9.88 -5.74 3.24
N HIS A 88 10.52 -5.25 4.31
CA HIS A 88 11.94 -4.87 4.26
C HIS A 88 12.89 -6.07 4.40
N SER A 89 12.42 -7.22 4.89
CA SER A 89 13.25 -8.39 5.17
C SER A 89 13.26 -9.41 4.02
N GLY A 90 12.20 -9.47 3.20
CA GLY A 90 12.06 -10.46 2.13
C GLY A 90 12.90 -10.25 0.87
N LEU A 91 13.59 -9.10 0.70
CA LEU A 91 14.44 -8.83 -0.47
C LEU A 91 15.93 -9.18 -0.25
N LYS A 92 16.26 -9.90 0.83
CA LYS A 92 17.67 -10.24 1.17
C LYS A 92 18.01 -11.72 1.13
N GLU A 93 17.12 -12.59 0.68
CA GLU A 93 17.46 -14.00 0.44
C GLU A 93 17.14 -14.38 -1.01
N SER A 94 18.04 -14.00 -1.89
CA SER A 94 18.39 -14.79 -3.07
C SER A 94 19.91 -14.75 -3.16
N LYS A 95 20.52 -15.78 -2.57
CA LYS A 95 21.89 -16.17 -2.84
C LYS A 95 21.88 -17.19 -3.98
#